data_AF-A0A814N0D2-F1
#
_entry.id   AF-A0A814N0D2-F1
#
_cell.length_a   1.000
_cell.length_b   1.000
_cell.length_c   1.000
_cell.angle_alpha   90.00
_cell.angle_beta   90.00
_cell.angle_gamma   90.00
#
_symmetry.space_group_name_H-M   'P 1'
#
loop_
_entity.id
_entity.type
_entity.pdbx_description
1 polymer ?
#
loop_
_entity_poly.entity_id
_entity_poly.type
_entity_poly.pdbx_seq_one_letter_code
_entity_poly.pdbx_strand_id
1 'polypeptide(L)'
;MTYDERETLTSGRNCAECKKKPPQVQCLHCSQFVCLECAQKHVNLVALESEDAMHFLNEKLDILDQIAAIARQKIVQERDMIVRYADEERDRSFMQLARMIDVEKQKVRYKSQELNGLPLNAIPAYIRELKAELQYLTIENNDLINVSSTAPRILLQQRGSQRKSIYDDDDNMFN
;
A
#
# COMPACT_ATOMS: atom_id res chain seq x y z
N MET A 1 9.81 -52.45 44.37
CA MET A 1 8.54 -53.19 44.15
C MET A 1 7.54 -52.50 45.04
N THR A 2 6.62 -51.71 44.51
CA THR A 2 5.40 -52.23 43.91
C THR A 2 4.90 -51.29 42.81
N TYR A 3 4.39 -51.90 41.74
CA TYR A 3 3.74 -51.26 40.63
C TYR A 3 2.42 -50.66 41.11
N ASP A 4 2.22 -49.34 40.95
CA ASP A 4 0.89 -48.75 41.05
C ASP A 4 0.15 -49.07 39.75
N GLU A 5 -0.78 -50.02 39.88
CA GLU A 5 -1.74 -50.42 38.88
C GLU A 5 -2.60 -49.20 38.53
N ARG A 6 -2.35 -48.61 37.35
CA ARG A 6 -3.35 -47.75 36.72
C ARG A 6 -4.57 -48.61 36.46
N GLU A 7 -5.59 -48.45 37.29
CA GLU A 7 -6.93 -48.97 37.08
C GLU A 7 -7.39 -48.62 35.67
N THR A 8 -7.29 -49.59 34.77
CA THR A 8 -8.02 -49.57 33.51
C THR A 8 -9.49 -49.58 33.87
N LEU A 9 -10.14 -48.43 33.77
CA LEU A 9 -11.59 -48.27 33.73
C LEU A 9 -12.13 -49.08 32.55
N THR A 10 -12.27 -50.40 32.71
CA THR A 10 -13.04 -51.24 31.80
C THR A 10 -14.51 -50.99 32.08
N SER A 11 -15.01 -49.86 31.56
CA SER A 11 -16.43 -49.68 31.35
C SER A 11 -16.91 -50.87 30.52
N GLY A 12 -17.85 -51.66 31.03
CA GLY A 12 -18.48 -52.79 30.31
C GLY A 12 -19.29 -52.37 29.07
N ARG A 13 -19.01 -51.20 28.50
CA ARG A 13 -19.62 -50.64 27.31
C ARG A 13 -18.99 -51.28 26.07
N ASN A 14 -19.79 -51.46 25.03
CA ASN A 14 -19.31 -51.88 23.72
C ASN A 14 -18.66 -50.67 23.02
N CYS A 15 -17.64 -50.90 22.18
CA CYS A 15 -17.03 -49.84 21.37
C CYS A 15 -18.13 -49.10 20.60
N ALA A 16 -18.14 -47.76 20.64
CA ALA A 16 -19.18 -46.96 20.00
C ALA A 16 -19.34 -47.29 18.51
N GLU A 17 -18.23 -47.59 17.83
CA GLU A 17 -18.18 -47.87 16.40
C GLU A 17 -18.34 -49.36 16.04
N CYS A 18 -17.42 -50.22 16.51
CA CYS A 18 -17.35 -51.62 16.05
C CYS A 18 -18.09 -52.61 16.96
N LYS A 19 -18.70 -52.13 18.05
CA LYS A 19 -19.47 -52.89 19.05
C LYS A 19 -18.73 -54.03 19.76
N LYS A 20 -17.43 -54.22 19.53
CA LYS A 20 -16.59 -55.18 20.27
C LYS A 20 -16.49 -54.76 21.76
N LYS A 21 -16.15 -55.69 22.67
CA LYS A 21 -15.84 -55.45 24.11
C LYS A 21 -14.32 -55.41 24.46
N PRO A 22 -13.44 -54.71 23.71
CA PRO A 22 -12.04 -54.59 24.09
C PRO A 22 -11.86 -53.46 25.13
N PRO A 23 -10.66 -53.30 25.70
CA PRO A 23 -10.31 -52.09 26.46
C PRO A 23 -10.64 -50.84 25.64
N GLN A 24 -11.31 -49.89 26.30
CA GLN A 24 -11.81 -48.67 25.68
C GLN A 24 -10.95 -47.48 26.05
N VAL A 25 -10.78 -46.56 25.10
CA VAL A 25 -10.20 -45.24 25.28
C VAL A 25 -11.20 -44.18 24.84
N GLN A 26 -11.16 -43.00 25.46
CA GLN A 26 -11.96 -41.87 25.01
C GLN A 26 -11.22 -41.13 23.90
N CYS A 27 -11.80 -41.05 22.71
CA CYS A 27 -11.29 -40.22 21.63
C CYS A 27 -11.58 -38.75 21.96
N LEU A 28 -10.55 -37.92 22.10
CA LEU A 28 -10.73 -36.49 22.43
C LEU A 28 -11.28 -35.67 21.27
N HIS A 29 -11.10 -36.14 20.03
CA HIS A 29 -11.58 -35.45 18.83
C HIS A 29 -13.12 -35.51 18.70
N CYS A 30 -13.72 -36.68 18.94
CA CYS A 30 -15.18 -36.87 18.82
C CYS A 30 -15.89 -37.14 20.16
N SER A 31 -15.15 -37.14 21.27
CA SER A 31 -15.61 -37.43 22.65
C SER A 31 -16.26 -38.82 22.84
N GLN A 32 -16.05 -39.76 21.92
CA GLN A 32 -16.62 -41.11 21.99
C GLN A 32 -15.67 -42.12 22.63
N PHE A 33 -16.22 -43.13 23.33
CA PHE A 33 -15.47 -44.28 23.83
C PHE A 33 -15.35 -45.34 22.74
N VAL A 34 -14.12 -45.58 22.28
CA VAL A 34 -13.79 -46.48 21.17
C VAL A 34 -12.73 -47.49 21.58
N CYS A 35 -12.65 -48.61 20.87
CA CYS A 35 -11.55 -49.56 21.04
C CYS A 35 -10.24 -49.01 20.49
N LEU A 36 -9.09 -49.59 20.87
CA LEU A 36 -7.78 -49.19 20.36
C LEU A 36 -7.67 -49.19 18.83
N GLU A 37 -8.26 -50.19 18.15
CA GLU A 37 -8.28 -50.25 16.67
C GLU A 37 -9.05 -49.06 16.05
N CYS A 38 -10.20 -48.69 16.63
CA CYS A 38 -11.00 -47.56 16.17
C CYS A 38 -10.36 -46.22 16.55
N ALA A 39 -9.73 -46.13 17.72
CA ALA A 39 -8.95 -44.97 18.13
C ALA A 39 -7.80 -44.69 17.15
N GLN A 40 -7.08 -45.73 16.73
CA GLN A 40 -6.02 -45.58 15.72
C GLN A 40 -6.57 -45.08 14.38
N LYS A 41 -7.77 -45.52 13.97
CA LYS A 41 -8.42 -45.00 12.76
C LYS A 41 -8.77 -43.52 12.89
N HIS A 42 -9.25 -43.08 14.05
CA HIS A 42 -9.54 -41.67 14.32
C HIS A 42 -8.26 -40.83 14.29
N VAL A 43 -7.18 -41.30 14.91
CA VAL A 43 -5.87 -40.62 14.86
C VAL A 43 -5.39 -40.48 13.43
N ASN A 44 -5.48 -41.54 12.63
CA ASN A 44 -5.08 -41.50 11.22
C ASN A 44 -5.95 -40.54 10.39
N LEU A 45 -7.26 -40.47 10.66
CA LEU A 45 -8.17 -39.54 9.97
C LEU A 45 -7.81 -38.08 10.30
N VAL A 46 -7.62 -37.76 11.58
CA VAL A 46 -7.22 -36.40 12.01
C VAL A 46 -5.84 -36.03 11.46
N ALA A 47 -4.91 -36.99 11.37
CA ALA A 47 -3.60 -36.76 10.75
C ALA A 47 -3.74 -36.39 9.27
N LEU A 48 -4.56 -37.12 8.51
CA LEU A 48 -4.84 -36.81 7.11
C LEU A 48 -5.52 -35.44 6.94
N GLU A 49 -6.53 -35.13 7.75
CA GLU A 49 -7.20 -33.81 7.73
C GLU A 49 -6.23 -32.68 8.06
N SER A 50 -5.29 -32.91 8.99
CA SER A 50 -4.25 -31.94 9.33
C SER A 50 -3.26 -31.73 8.19
N GLU A 51 -2.87 -32.80 7.49
CA GLU A 51 -2.00 -32.71 6.30
C GLU A 51 -2.70 -31.93 5.17
N ASP A 52 -3.96 -32.24 4.89
CA ASP A 52 -4.77 -31.52 3.90
C ASP A 52 -4.92 -30.04 4.26
N ALA A 53 -5.17 -29.73 5.54
CA ALA A 53 -5.25 -28.35 6.02
C ALA A 53 -3.91 -27.62 5.87
N MET A 54 -2.79 -28.27 6.17
CA MET A 54 -1.46 -27.69 5.98
C MET A 54 -1.16 -27.44 4.50
N HIS A 55 -1.49 -28.38 3.61
CA HIS A 55 -1.34 -28.20 2.17
C HIS A 55 -2.17 -27.01 1.66
N PHE A 56 -3.43 -26.92 2.07
CA PHE A 56 -4.29 -25.79 1.73
C PHE A 56 -3.73 -24.46 2.23
N LEU A 57 -3.25 -24.39 3.48
CA LEU A 57 -2.68 -23.18 4.05
C LEU A 57 -1.42 -22.74 3.30
N ASN A 58 -0.53 -23.67 2.97
CA ASN A 58 0.67 -23.38 2.18
C ASN A 58 0.31 -22.85 0.79
N GLU A 59 -0.68 -23.44 0.11
CA GLU A 59 -1.16 -22.92 -1.16
C GLU A 59 -1.69 -21.47 -1.03
N LYS A 60 -2.35 -21.13 0.09
CA LYS A 60 -2.81 -19.74 0.30
C LYS A 60 -1.68 -18.77 0.63
N LEU A 61 -0.65 -19.21 1.34
CA LEU A 61 0.56 -18.42 1.54
C LEU A 61 1.28 -18.14 0.20
N ASP A 62 1.40 -19.15 -0.67
CA ASP A 62 1.97 -18.97 -2.01
C ASP A 62 1.18 -17.96 -2.85
N ILE A 63 -0.16 -18.01 -2.78
CA ILE A 63 -1.02 -17.02 -3.43
C ILE A 63 -0.78 -15.61 -2.87
N LEU A 64 -0.62 -15.46 -1.55
CA LEU A 64 -0.32 -14.16 -0.95
C LEU A 64 1.03 -13.60 -1.42
N ASP A 65 2.05 -14.46 -1.55
CA ASP A 65 3.35 -14.06 -2.08
C ASP A 65 3.26 -13.62 -3.55
N GLN A 66 2.45 -14.32 -4.37
CA GLN A 66 2.17 -13.92 -5.75
C GLN A 66 1.44 -12.57 -5.81
N ILE A 67 0.43 -12.35 -4.96
CA ILE A 67 -0.28 -11.07 -4.87
C ILE A 67 0.70 -9.95 -4.50
N ALA A 68 1.60 -10.18 -3.54
CA ALA A 68 2.61 -9.22 -3.13
C ALA A 68 3.61 -8.91 -4.26
N ALA A 69 4.01 -9.91 -5.04
CA ALA A 69 4.86 -9.71 -6.21
C ALA A 69 4.17 -8.84 -7.28
N ILE A 70 2.91 -9.14 -7.60
CA ILE A 70 2.10 -8.38 -8.56
C ILE A 70 1.90 -6.93 -8.07
N ALA A 71 1.59 -6.74 -6.78
CA ALA A 71 1.42 -5.42 -6.20
C ALA A 71 2.71 -4.58 -6.29
N ARG A 72 3.87 -5.18 -5.99
CA ARG A 72 5.18 -4.53 -6.16
C ARG A 72 5.42 -4.11 -7.60
N GLN A 73 5.13 -4.98 -8.57
CA GLN A 73 5.27 -4.65 -9.98
C GLN A 73 4.39 -3.48 -10.40
N LYS A 74 3.12 -3.44 -9.95
CA LYS A 74 2.21 -2.33 -10.22
C LYS A 74 2.70 -1.02 -9.61
N ILE A 75 3.20 -1.05 -8.37
CA ILE A 75 3.78 0.13 -7.72
C ILE A 75 4.96 0.69 -8.55
N VAL A 76 5.84 -0.19 -9.04
CA VAL A 76 6.96 0.22 -9.89
C VAL A 76 6.47 0.84 -11.20
N GLN A 77 5.48 0.24 -11.87
CA GLN A 77 4.91 0.77 -13.10
C GLN A 77 4.27 2.16 -12.91
N GLU A 78 3.49 2.34 -11.84
CA GLU A 78 2.88 3.63 -11.49
C GLU A 78 3.95 4.69 -11.18
N ARG A 79 4.98 4.32 -10.42
CA ARG A 79 6.13 5.21 -10.15
C ARG A 79 6.79 5.66 -11.46
N ASP A 80 7.06 4.74 -12.37
CA ASP A 80 7.73 5.05 -13.64
C ASP A 80 6.84 5.90 -14.56
N MET A 81 5.51 5.79 -14.47
CA MET A 81 4.57 6.69 -15.14
C MET A 81 4.63 8.10 -14.55
N ILE A 82 4.58 8.20 -13.21
CA ILE A 82 4.66 9.46 -12.48
C ILE A 82 5.95 10.22 -12.83
N VAL A 83 7.10 9.55 -12.82
CA VAL A 83 8.40 10.16 -13.11
C VAL A 83 8.41 10.71 -14.53
N ARG A 84 7.96 9.92 -15.52
CA ARG A 84 7.90 10.37 -16.93
C ARG A 84 7.02 11.61 -17.09
N TYR A 85 5.84 11.61 -16.48
CA TYR A 85 4.96 12.77 -16.55
C TYR A 85 5.57 14.01 -15.89
N ALA A 86 6.25 13.84 -14.75
CA ALA A 86 6.94 14.92 -14.07
C ALA A 86 8.11 15.49 -14.91
N ASP A 87 8.87 14.62 -15.59
CA ASP A 87 9.95 15.04 -16.50
C ASP A 87 9.39 15.81 -17.70
N GLU A 88 8.32 15.33 -18.34
CA GLU A 88 7.66 16.03 -19.44
C GLU A 88 7.14 17.40 -19.00
N GLU A 89 6.53 17.49 -17.82
CA GLU A 89 6.01 18.76 -17.30
C GLU A 89 7.12 19.75 -16.91
N ARG A 90 8.22 19.24 -16.35
CA ARG A 90 9.42 20.04 -16.09
C ARG A 90 9.95 20.64 -17.39
N ASP A 91 10.07 19.83 -18.43
CA ASP A 91 10.62 20.27 -19.72
C ASP A 91 9.68 21.30 -20.39
N ARG A 92 8.36 21.09 -20.32
CA ARG A 92 7.35 22.09 -20.75
C ARG A 92 7.52 23.41 -19.99
N SER A 93 7.69 23.34 -18.68
CA SER A 93 7.87 24.50 -17.80
C SER A 93 9.14 25.28 -18.15
N PHE A 94 10.26 24.58 -18.42
CA PHE A 94 11.50 25.23 -18.86
C PHE A 94 11.36 25.91 -20.22
N MET A 95 10.66 25.30 -21.18
CA MET A 95 10.37 25.94 -22.47
C MET A 95 9.51 27.19 -22.30
N GLN A 96 8.51 27.14 -21.41
CA GLN A 96 7.66 28.30 -21.12
C GLN A 96 8.45 29.42 -20.45
N LEU A 97 9.29 29.08 -19.47
CA LEU A 97 10.22 30.02 -18.82
C LEU A 97 11.11 30.72 -19.86
N ALA A 98 11.76 29.96 -20.75
CA ALA A 98 12.60 30.52 -21.80
C ALA A 98 11.82 31.52 -22.68
N ARG A 99 10.59 31.17 -23.08
CA ARG A 99 9.72 32.06 -23.86
C ARG A 99 9.36 33.34 -23.11
N MET A 100 9.01 33.25 -21.81
CA MET A 100 8.70 34.43 -20.99
C MET A 100 9.90 35.38 -20.93
N ILE A 101 11.11 34.84 -20.71
CA ILE A 101 12.34 35.63 -20.70
C ILE A 101 12.61 36.28 -22.07
N ASP A 102 12.42 35.55 -23.17
CA ASP A 102 12.62 36.10 -24.51
C ASP A 102 11.64 37.22 -24.84
N VAL A 103 10.39 37.13 -24.38
CA VAL A 103 9.41 38.22 -24.47
C VAL A 103 9.90 39.45 -23.71
N GLU A 104 10.36 39.30 -22.46
CA GLU A 104 10.87 40.43 -21.67
C GLU A 104 12.13 41.05 -22.31
N LYS A 105 13.06 40.23 -22.80
CA LYS A 105 14.22 40.71 -23.57
C LYS A 105 13.79 41.50 -24.79
N GLN A 106 12.78 41.04 -25.51
CA GLN A 106 12.31 41.70 -26.71
C GLN A 106 11.66 43.05 -26.39
N LYS A 107 10.92 43.18 -25.28
CA LYS A 107 10.43 44.49 -24.79
C LYS A 107 11.58 45.46 -24.53
N VAL A 108 12.64 45.02 -23.85
CA VAL A 108 13.84 45.85 -23.61
C VAL A 108 14.52 46.25 -24.92
N ARG A 109 14.62 45.34 -25.89
CA ARG A 109 15.17 45.63 -27.23
C ARG A 109 14.35 46.69 -27.97
N TYR A 110 13.02 46.61 -27.92
CA TYR A 110 12.15 47.63 -28.52
C TYR A 110 12.38 49.01 -27.89
N LYS A 111 12.42 49.08 -26.54
CA LYS A 111 12.72 50.33 -25.83
C LYS A 111 14.09 50.91 -26.19
N SER A 112 15.09 50.05 -26.38
CA SER A 112 16.42 50.48 -26.86
C SER A 112 16.38 51.03 -28.29
N GLN A 113 15.56 50.47 -29.18
CA GLN A 113 15.39 50.97 -30.54
C GLN A 113 14.65 52.32 -30.55
N GLU A 114 13.59 52.45 -29.74
CA GLU A 114 12.88 53.72 -29.55
C GLU A 114 13.83 54.81 -29.06
N LEU A 115 14.64 54.54 -28.04
CA LEU A 115 15.62 55.50 -27.50
C LEU A 115 16.56 56.04 -28.59
N ASN A 116 17.04 55.17 -29.50
CA ASN A 116 17.94 55.54 -30.58
C ASN A 116 17.26 56.39 -31.68
N GLY A 117 15.93 56.34 -31.78
CA GLY A 117 15.15 57.09 -32.77
C GLY A 117 14.63 58.45 -32.27
N LEU A 118 14.81 58.77 -30.98
CA LEU A 118 14.27 59.99 -30.38
C LEU A 118 15.11 61.24 -30.69
N PRO A 119 14.47 62.42 -30.84
CA PRO A 119 15.19 63.69 -30.95
C PRO A 119 15.86 64.04 -29.60
N LEU A 120 17.01 64.72 -29.64
CA LEU A 120 17.88 64.98 -28.48
C LEU A 120 17.16 65.64 -27.29
N ASN A 121 16.17 66.51 -27.56
CA ASN A 121 15.39 67.19 -26.52
C ASN A 121 14.40 66.26 -25.78
N ALA A 122 14.01 65.13 -26.37
CA ALA A 122 13.08 64.16 -25.77
C ALA A 122 13.80 63.06 -24.96
N ILE A 123 15.09 62.81 -25.24
CA ILE A 123 15.89 61.75 -24.61
C ILE A 123 15.86 61.79 -23.06
N PRO A 124 16.05 62.95 -22.39
CA PRO A 124 16.11 62.98 -20.92
C PRO A 124 14.77 62.65 -20.24
N ALA A 125 13.64 62.96 -20.88
CA ALA A 125 12.33 62.59 -20.38
C ALA A 125 12.12 61.07 -20.53
N TYR A 126 12.40 60.54 -21.71
CA TYR A 126 12.27 59.11 -22.00
C TYR A 126 13.18 58.24 -21.12
N ILE A 127 14.42 58.66 -20.85
CA ILE A 127 15.32 57.93 -19.94
C ILE A 127 14.74 57.85 -18.51
N ARG A 128 14.06 58.89 -18.04
CA ARG A 128 13.41 58.86 -16.71
C ARG A 128 12.25 57.87 -16.68
N GLU A 129 11.41 57.89 -17.70
CA GLU A 129 10.30 56.93 -17.87
C GLU A 129 10.81 55.50 -17.97
N LEU A 130 11.83 55.26 -18.81
CA LEU A 130 12.45 53.95 -18.99
C LEU A 130 13.01 53.37 -17.68
N LYS A 131 13.69 54.20 -16.89
CA LYS A 131 14.23 53.79 -15.59
C LYS A 131 13.13 53.39 -14.61
N ALA A 132 12.01 54.12 -14.59
CA ALA A 132 10.87 53.78 -13.75
C ALA A 132 10.19 52.49 -14.23
N GLU A 133 9.97 52.35 -15.54
CA GLU A 133 9.33 51.18 -16.15
C GLU A 133 10.15 49.89 -15.95
N LEU A 134 11.48 49.95 -16.00
CA LEU A 134 12.34 48.76 -15.87
C LEU A 134 12.83 48.50 -14.43
N GLN A 135 12.41 49.30 -13.46
CA GLN A 135 12.86 49.20 -12.07
C GLN A 135 12.54 47.83 -11.44
N TYR A 136 11.51 47.14 -11.93
CA TYR A 136 11.11 45.82 -11.46
C TYR A 136 12.03 44.68 -11.95
N LEU A 137 12.86 44.89 -12.97
CA LEU A 137 13.74 43.84 -13.52
C LEU A 137 15.02 43.70 -12.68
N THR A 138 14.89 43.10 -11.50
CA THR A 138 16.01 42.79 -10.60
C THR A 138 16.14 41.28 -10.43
N ILE A 139 17.34 40.81 -10.11
CA ILE A 139 17.61 39.38 -9.87
C ILE A 139 16.79 38.85 -8.67
N GLU A 140 16.49 39.73 -7.72
CA GLU A 140 15.77 39.41 -6.49
C GLU A 140 14.24 39.50 -6.62
N ASN A 141 13.73 39.97 -7.77
CA ASN A 141 12.30 40.07 -8.00
C ASN A 141 11.70 38.68 -8.31
N ASN A 142 11.27 38.00 -7.26
CA ASN A 142 10.59 36.71 -7.34
C ASN A 142 9.17 36.81 -7.92
N ASP A 143 8.59 38.01 -8.05
CA ASP A 143 7.24 38.20 -8.57
C ASP A 143 7.18 38.07 -10.10
N LEU A 144 8.34 38.14 -10.78
CA LEU A 144 8.40 37.99 -12.23
C LEU A 144 7.95 36.59 -12.68
N ILE A 145 8.27 35.57 -11.89
CA ILE A 145 8.01 34.16 -12.20
C ILE A 145 7.70 33.42 -10.91
N ASN A 146 6.43 33.07 -10.71
CA ASN A 146 6.01 32.22 -9.60
C ASN A 146 5.94 30.76 -10.05
N VAL A 147 6.61 29.87 -9.30
CA VAL A 147 6.62 28.42 -9.57
C VAL A 147 5.92 27.70 -8.42
N SER A 148 4.86 26.96 -8.72
CA SER A 148 4.18 26.09 -7.76
C SER A 148 4.09 24.66 -8.29
N SER A 149 4.08 23.67 -7.39
CA SER A 149 3.96 22.26 -7.76
C SER A 149 3.22 21.46 -6.68
N THR A 150 2.61 20.34 -7.09
CA THR A 150 1.98 19.36 -6.19
C THR A 150 2.53 17.97 -6.48
N ALA A 151 2.85 17.22 -5.42
CA ALA A 151 3.46 15.89 -5.57
C ALA A 151 2.37 14.82 -5.86
N PRO A 152 2.55 13.98 -6.90
CA PRO A 152 1.66 12.83 -7.15
C PRO A 152 1.82 11.74 -6.08
N ARG A 153 0.76 10.95 -5.84
CA ARG A 153 0.69 9.92 -4.78
C ARG A 153 0.11 8.60 -5.28
N ILE A 154 0.69 7.48 -4.86
CA ILE A 154 0.14 6.13 -5.05
C ILE A 154 -0.76 5.80 -3.85
N LEU A 155 -1.99 5.37 -4.10
CA LEU A 155 -2.95 4.99 -3.05
C LEU A 155 -3.14 3.47 -3.05
N LEU A 156 -2.94 2.85 -1.89
CA LEU A 156 -3.24 1.44 -1.66
C LEU A 156 -4.61 1.35 -0.98
N GLN A 157 -5.53 0.58 -1.56
CA GLN A 157 -6.83 0.30 -0.95
C GLN A 157 -6.91 -1.18 -0.58
N GLN A 158 -7.07 -1.45 0.71
CA GLN A 158 -7.42 -2.78 1.18
C GLN A 158 -8.94 -2.91 1.17
N ARG A 159 -9.49 -3.78 0.32
CA ARG A 159 -10.89 -4.19 0.49
C ARG A 159 -10.95 -5.13 1.69
N GLY A 160 -11.63 -4.70 2.75
CA GLY A 160 -11.71 -5.42 4.01
C GLY A 160 -12.27 -6.84 3.84
N SER A 161 -11.64 -7.81 4.51
CA SER A 161 -12.23 -9.11 4.81
C SER A 161 -13.50 -8.91 5.63
N GLN A 162 -14.68 -8.99 5.02
CA GLN A 162 -15.89 -9.27 5.80
C GLN A 162 -15.82 -10.73 6.27
N ARG A 163 -15.23 -10.96 7.44
CA ARG A 163 -15.53 -12.12 8.27
C ARG A 163 -16.03 -11.58 9.60
N LYS A 164 -17.30 -11.86 9.92
CA LYS A 164 -17.91 -11.59 11.22
C LYS A 164 -16.95 -12.06 12.32
N SER A 165 -16.49 -11.14 13.17
CA SER A 165 -16.00 -11.52 14.50
C SER A 165 -17.20 -12.09 15.26
N ILE A 166 -17.05 -13.28 15.83
CA ILE A 166 -18.03 -13.93 16.71
C ILE A 166 -17.71 -13.61 18.18
N TYR A 167 -17.02 -12.49 18.44
CA TYR A 167 -16.67 -12.07 19.80
C TYR A 167 -16.79 -10.57 19.87
N ASP A 168 -17.99 -10.09 20.20
CA ASP A 168 -18.28 -8.76 20.75
C ASP A 168 -19.68 -8.88 21.38
N ASP A 169 -19.75 -9.37 22.61
CA ASP A 169 -20.87 -9.16 23.55
C ASP A 169 -20.47 -9.77 24.90
N ASP A 170 -19.56 -9.11 25.61
CA ASP A 170 -19.40 -9.20 27.06
C ASP A 170 -18.45 -8.07 27.48
N ASP A 171 -18.92 -6.83 27.44
CA ASP A 171 -18.42 -5.72 28.27
C ASP A 171 -19.25 -4.46 28.00
N ASN A 172 -20.47 -4.43 28.56
CA ASN A 172 -21.17 -3.18 28.81
C ASN A 172 -22.10 -3.31 30.03
N MET A 173 -21.52 -3.70 31.16
CA MET A 173 -22.07 -3.33 32.47
C MET A 173 -21.06 -2.38 33.10
N PHE A 174 -21.28 -1.08 32.91
CA PHE A 174 -21.03 0.02 33.86
C PHE A 174 -21.02 1.33 33.06
N ASN A 175 -22.21 1.94 32.95
CA ASN A 175 -22.44 3.38 33.05
C ASN A 175 -23.93 3.64 33.25
#